data_AF-A0A3P7PCT2-F1
#
_entry.id   AF-A0A3P7PCT2-F1
#
_cell.length_a   1.000
_cell.length_b   1.000
_cell.length_c   1.000
_cell.angle_alpha   90.00
_cell.angle_beta   90.00
_cell.angle_gamma   90.00
#
_symmetry.space_group_name_H-M   'P 1'
#
loop_
_entity.id
_entity.type
_entity.pdbx_description
1 polymer ?
#
loop_
_entity_poly.entity_id
_entity_poly.type
_entity_poly.pdbx_seq_one_letter_code
_entity_poly.pdbx_strand_id
1 'polypeptide(L)'
;MENLSIASNVKRTEYLSWDEYFMSLAFLSAMRSKDPITQVGVCIINSEKKIVAVGYNGMPVGLSDDEMPWTKGFDDPLQNKNLYESGVAKVIKMIVIL
;
A
#
# COMPACT_ATOMS: atom_id res chain seq x y z
N MET A 1 -43.93 8.49 -33.81
CA MET A 1 -43.72 7.92 -32.47
C MET A 1 -42.23 7.89 -32.25
N GLU A 2 -41.75 8.77 -31.36
CA GLU A 2 -40.35 8.92 -31.03
C GLU A 2 -39.82 7.62 -30.43
N ASN A 3 -38.74 7.12 -31.01
CA ASN A 3 -37.97 5.99 -30.51
C ASN A 3 -37.17 6.49 -29.30
N LEU A 4 -37.84 6.57 -28.13
CA LEU A 4 -37.13 6.80 -26.87
C LEU A 4 -36.26 5.57 -26.62
N SER A 5 -34.96 5.73 -26.85
CA SER A 5 -33.96 4.83 -26.30
C SER A 5 -34.15 4.81 -24.80
N ILE A 6 -34.70 3.72 -24.28
CA ILE A 6 -34.71 3.45 -22.85
C ILE A 6 -33.22 3.38 -22.48
N ALA A 7 -32.70 4.45 -21.87
CA ALA A 7 -31.41 4.40 -21.20
C ALA A 7 -31.51 3.22 -20.24
N SER A 8 -30.82 2.13 -20.57
CA SER A 8 -30.93 0.87 -19.84
C SER A 8 -30.53 1.15 -18.40
N ASN A 9 -31.49 1.02 -17.48
CA ASN A 9 -31.28 1.16 -16.03
C ASN A 9 -30.60 -0.10 -15.50
N VAL A 10 -29.46 -0.46 -16.08
CA VAL A 10 -28.74 -1.69 -15.82
C VAL A 10 -27.34 -1.33 -15.33
N LYS A 11 -27.00 -1.82 -14.15
CA LYS A 11 -25.66 -1.65 -13.56
C LYS A 11 -24.63 -2.37 -14.44
N ARG A 12 -23.46 -1.75 -14.66
CA ARG A 12 -22.31 -2.43 -15.26
C ARG A 12 -21.99 -3.71 -14.47
N THR A 13 -21.56 -4.76 -15.15
CA THR A 13 -21.22 -6.05 -14.52
C THR A 13 -19.73 -6.19 -14.21
N GLU A 14 -18.85 -5.46 -14.91
CA GLU A 14 -17.39 -5.53 -14.77
C GLU A 14 -16.79 -4.38 -13.95
N TYR A 15 -17.35 -4.10 -12.77
CA TYR A 15 -16.75 -3.15 -11.83
C TYR A 15 -16.08 -3.91 -10.68
N LEU A 16 -15.04 -3.30 -10.10
CA LEU A 16 -14.34 -3.89 -8.96
C LEU A 16 -15.28 -4.01 -7.75
N SER A 17 -15.23 -5.16 -7.09
CA SER A 17 -15.74 -5.28 -5.73
C SER A 17 -14.93 -4.40 -4.78
N TRP A 18 -15.48 -4.16 -3.58
CA TRP A 18 -14.77 -3.39 -2.56
C TRP A 18 -13.45 -4.03 -2.15
N ASP A 19 -13.42 -5.35 -1.99
CA ASP A 19 -12.22 -6.08 -1.58
C ASP A 19 -11.15 -6.01 -2.66
N GLU A 20 -11.52 -6.22 -3.94
CA GLU A 20 -10.59 -6.05 -5.06
C GLU A 20 -10.06 -4.62 -5.15
N TYR A 21 -10.92 -3.61 -4.93
CA TYR A 21 -10.51 -2.21 -4.95
C TYR A 21 -9.49 -1.89 -3.85
N PHE A 22 -9.79 -2.23 -2.60
CA PHE A 22 -8.91 -1.92 -1.47
C PHE A 22 -7.63 -2.75 -1.49
N MET A 23 -7.71 -4.00 -1.92
CA MET A 23 -6.53 -4.83 -2.09
C MET A 23 -5.64 -4.29 -3.21
N SER A 24 -6.24 -3.89 -4.35
CA SER A 24 -5.49 -3.24 -5.45
C SER A 24 -4.78 -1.97 -4.96
N LEU A 25 -5.41 -1.18 -4.10
CA LEU A 25 -4.77 0.01 -3.51
C LEU A 25 -3.59 -0.33 -2.58
N ALA A 26 -3.70 -1.40 -1.79
CA ALA A 26 -2.60 -1.87 -0.95
C ALA A 26 -1.41 -2.33 -1.82
N PHE A 27 -1.67 -3.12 -2.87
CA PHE A 27 -0.64 -3.54 -3.82
C PHE A 27 -0.02 -2.34 -4.55
N LEU A 28 -0.83 -1.40 -5.03
CA LEU A 28 -0.33 -0.18 -5.68
C LEU A 28 0.51 0.67 -4.73
N SER A 29 0.12 0.74 -3.45
CA SER A 29 0.91 1.42 -2.42
C SER A 29 2.24 0.72 -2.19
N ALA A 30 2.30 -0.61 -2.23
CA ALA A 30 3.56 -1.36 -2.11
C ALA A 30 4.56 -0.98 -3.21
N MET A 31 4.09 -0.68 -4.43
CA MET A 31 4.93 -0.26 -5.57
C MET A 31 5.66 1.08 -5.34
N ARG A 32 5.31 1.84 -4.29
CA ARG A 32 6.04 3.04 -3.87
C ARG A 32 7.28 2.74 -3.01
N SER A 33 7.39 1.53 -2.46
CA SER A 33 8.52 1.11 -1.64
C SER A 33 9.81 1.06 -2.46
N LYS A 34 10.89 1.62 -1.89
CA LYS A 34 12.23 1.58 -2.46
C LYS A 34 13.07 0.42 -1.91
N ASP A 35 12.49 -0.39 -1.02
CA ASP A 35 13.15 -1.57 -0.50
C ASP A 35 13.37 -2.58 -1.64
N PRO A 36 14.62 -2.98 -1.93
CA PRO A 36 14.90 -3.89 -3.06
C PRO A 36 14.50 -5.34 -2.78
N ILE A 37 14.18 -5.69 -1.54
CA ILE A 37 13.93 -7.08 -1.13
C ILE A 37 12.45 -7.32 -0.88
N THR A 38 11.78 -6.40 -0.17
CA THR A 38 10.39 -6.59 0.26
C THR A 38 9.57 -5.33 0.03
N GLN A 39 8.48 -5.41 -0.73
CA GLN A 39 7.55 -4.31 -0.95
C GLN A 39 6.22 -4.65 -0.31
N VAL A 40 5.81 -3.84 0.66
CA VAL A 40 4.55 -4.04 1.38
C VAL A 40 3.79 -2.73 1.42
N GLY A 41 2.50 -2.79 1.12
CA GLY A 41 1.59 -1.65 1.16
C GLY A 41 0.39 -1.94 2.06
N VAL A 42 -0.24 -0.88 2.53
CA VAL A 42 -1.42 -0.95 3.41
C VAL A 42 -2.45 0.07 2.96
N CYS A 43 -3.70 -0.34 3.04
CA CYS A 43 -4.88 0.49 2.87
C CYS A 43 -5.78 0.28 4.11
N ILE A 44 -5.97 1.34 4.91
CA ILE A 44 -6.82 1.31 6.10
C ILE A 44 -8.15 1.96 5.74
N ILE A 45 -9.23 1.23 5.94
CA ILE A 45 -10.61 1.69 5.70
C ILE A 45 -11.40 1.74 7.00
N ASN A 46 -12.40 2.62 7.05
CA ASN A 46 -13.38 2.61 8.13
C ASN A 46 -14.60 1.72 7.79
N SER A 47 -15.55 1.61 8.72
CA SER A 47 -16.79 0.83 8.55
C SER A 47 -17.68 1.31 7.40
N GLU A 48 -17.53 2.56 6.97
CA GLU A 48 -18.23 3.16 5.84
C GLU A 48 -17.50 2.96 4.50
N LYS A 49 -16.44 2.14 4.47
CA LYS A 49 -15.60 1.87 3.28
C LYS A 49 -14.95 3.15 2.74
N LYS A 50 -14.60 4.09 3.62
CA LYS A 50 -13.79 5.25 3.29
C LYS A 50 -12.34 4.97 3.66
N ILE A 51 -11.42 5.34 2.77
CA ILE A 51 -9.98 5.25 3.03
C ILE A 51 -9.64 6.27 4.11
N VAL A 52 -9.05 5.79 5.20
CA VAL A 52 -8.57 6.61 6.32
C VAL A 52 -7.08 6.89 6.17
N ALA A 53 -6.31 5.89 5.72
CA ALA A 53 -4.89 6.01 5.48
C ALA A 53 -4.40 5.00 4.43
N VAL A 54 -3.32 5.35 3.75
CA VAL A 54 -2.53 4.44 2.90
C VAL A 54 -1.06 4.55 3.30
N GLY A 55 -0.30 3.49 3.09
CA GLY A 55 1.11 3.48 3.44
C GLY A 55 1.87 2.34 2.78
N TYR A 56 3.19 2.38 2.93
CA TYR A 56 4.11 1.35 2.45
C TYR A 56 5.36 1.32 3.33
N ASN A 57 6.14 0.23 3.26
CA ASN A 57 7.41 0.16 3.98
C ASN A 57 8.47 1.06 3.33
N GLY A 58 9.29 1.72 4.15
CA GLY A 58 10.32 2.64 3.65
C GLY A 58 11.08 3.32 4.79
N MET A 59 12.08 4.11 4.41
CA MET A 59 12.88 4.91 5.34
C MET A 59 12.06 6.06 5.95
N PRO A 60 12.49 6.64 7.08
CA PRO A 60 11.84 7.80 7.69
C PRO A 60 11.81 8.98 6.73
N VAL A 61 10.75 9.78 6.82
CA VAL A 61 10.59 10.98 6.00
C VAL A 61 11.72 11.96 6.27
N GLY A 62 12.27 12.54 5.20
CA GLY A 62 13.34 13.54 5.28
C GLY A 62 14.76 12.97 5.17
N LEU A 63 14.90 11.64 5.11
CA LEU A 63 16.18 10.99 4.82
C LEU A 63 16.27 10.65 3.33
N SER A 64 17.46 10.83 2.75
CA SER A 64 17.72 10.48 1.35
C SER A 64 17.78 8.97 1.19
N ASP A 65 16.93 8.39 0.35
CA ASP A 65 16.93 6.94 0.12
C ASP A 65 18.21 6.43 -0.56
N ASP A 66 19.01 7.32 -1.16
CA ASP A 66 20.31 7.01 -1.77
C ASP A 66 21.45 6.93 -0.74
N GLU A 67 21.29 7.59 0.41
CA GLU A 67 22.26 7.60 1.51
C GLU A 67 21.95 6.54 2.56
N MET A 68 20.72 6.02 2.57
CA MET A 68 20.25 5.09 3.58
C MET A 68 20.61 3.64 3.25
N PRO A 69 21.03 2.84 4.25
CA PRO A 69 21.41 1.46 4.03
C PRO A 69 20.16 0.57 3.89
N TRP A 70 19.97 -0.03 2.72
CA TRP A 70 18.88 -0.99 2.45
C TRP A 70 19.24 -2.43 2.81
N THR A 71 20.45 -2.67 3.32
CA THR A 71 21.03 -3.99 3.60
C THR A 71 20.62 -4.57 4.95
N LYS A 72 20.93 -5.86 5.17
CA LYS A 72 20.73 -6.59 6.43
C LYS A 72 21.95 -7.48 6.71
N GLY A 73 22.23 -7.74 7.98
CA GLY A 73 23.18 -8.76 8.43
C GLY A 73 24.62 -8.28 8.63
N PHE A 74 24.87 -6.97 8.69
CA PHE A 74 26.18 -6.43 9.07
C PHE A 74 26.31 -6.34 10.59
N ASP A 75 27.53 -6.49 11.11
CA ASP A 75 27.80 -6.36 12.55
C ASP A 75 27.54 -4.94 13.06
N ASP A 76 27.82 -3.92 12.23
CA ASP A 76 27.49 -2.52 12.53
C ASP A 76 25.98 -2.27 12.33
N PRO A 77 25.22 -1.93 13.40
CA PRO A 77 23.79 -1.65 13.29
C PRO A 77 23.47 -0.51 12.33
N LEU A 78 24.37 0.46 12.14
CA LEU A 78 24.18 1.59 11.25
C LEU A 78 24.23 1.19 9.77
N GLN A 79 24.71 -0.01 9.44
CA GLN A 79 24.69 -0.54 8.06
C GLN A 79 23.45 -1.40 7.76
N ASN A 80 22.50 -1.46 8.71
CA ASN A 80 21.33 -2.31 8.62
C ASN A 80 20.04 -1.48 8.53
N LYS A 81 19.22 -1.75 7.52
CA LYS A 81 17.97 -1.01 7.27
C LYS A 81 17.00 -1.02 8.44
N ASN A 82 16.98 -2.10 9.23
CA ASN A 82 16.00 -2.30 10.31
C ASN A 82 16.10 -1.24 11.42
N LEU A 83 17.27 -0.60 11.54
CA LEU A 83 17.47 0.49 12.49
C LEU A 83 16.68 1.75 12.07
N TYR A 84 16.54 1.95 10.77
CA TYR A 84 15.94 3.15 10.20
C TYR A 84 14.52 2.93 9.67
N GLU A 85 14.17 1.71 9.26
CA GLU A 85 12.87 1.39 8.66
C GLU A 85 11.71 1.98 9.48
N SER A 86 10.86 2.76 8.81
CA SER A 86 9.77 3.50 9.46
C SER A 86 8.84 2.56 10.23
N GLY A 87 8.28 3.04 11.35
CA GLY A 87 7.35 2.28 12.18
C GLY A 87 6.12 1.79 11.42
N VAL A 88 5.76 2.45 10.32
CA VAL A 88 4.71 2.00 9.41
C VAL A 88 5.04 0.60 8.90
N ALA A 89 6.26 0.31 8.47
CA ALA A 89 6.67 -1.04 8.03
C ALA A 89 6.56 -2.10 9.14
N LYS A 90 6.84 -1.71 10.40
CA LYS A 90 6.77 -2.61 11.57
C LYS A 90 5.33 -2.95 11.92
N VAL A 91 4.41 -1.99 11.81
CA VAL A 91 2.96 -2.21 12.00
C VAL A 91 2.37 -2.95 10.78
N ILE A 92 2.82 -2.64 9.57
CA ILE A 92 2.43 -3.29 8.32
C ILE A 92 2.77 -4.79 8.35
N LYS A 93 3.95 -5.19 8.83
CA LYS A 93 4.31 -6.62 8.99
C LYS A 93 3.35 -7.39 9.90
N MET A 94 2.66 -6.71 10.81
CA MET A 94 1.66 -7.30 11.71
C MET A 94 0.24 -7.36 11.10
N ILE A 95 -0.08 -6.47 10.16
CA ILE A 95 -1.41 -6.38 9.54
C ILE A 95 -1.49 -7.18 8.23
N VAL A 96 -0.34 -7.51 7.62
CA VAL A 96 -0.26 -8.31 6.37
C VAL A 96 -0.14 -9.83 6.66
N ILE A 97 -0.35 -10.26 7.91
CA ILE A 97 -0.60 -11.67 8.23
C ILE A 97 -2.00 -11.79 8.84
N LEU A 98 -3.01 -11.69 8.00
CA LEU A 98 -4.34 -12.26 8.19
C LEU A 98 -4.74 -12.96 6.90
#